data_AF-A0A972AI53-F1
#
_entry.id   AF-A0A972AI53-F1
#
_cell.length_a   1.000
_cell.length_b   1.000
_cell.length_c   1.000
_cell.angle_alpha   90.00
_cell.angle_beta   90.00
_cell.angle_gamma   90.00
#
_symmetry.space_group_name_H-M   'P 1'
#
loop_
_entity.id
_entity.type
_entity.pdbx_description
1 polymer ?
#
loop_
_entity_poly.entity_id
_entity_poly.type
_entity_poly.pdbx_seq_one_letter_code
_entity_poly.pdbx_strand_id
1 'polypeptide(L)'
;MISLTVIWFLQDFIQVFLMGFFIVPDIFLMSLLFVALLPGTIKEKQVLLIWVAFAGGIIWDFRWTNLPGLTAAINAGLVSLSCYTWRKLPAQGRTVVLFAFILTASILFSGLAHFVLWTVPSQVAFRQILVQQLLGVPLVVIFSLIYWKASDRNV
;
A
#
# COMPACT_ATOMS: atom_id res chain seq x y z
N MET A 1 -12.48 5.09 8.37
CA MET A 1 -12.65 3.63 8.26
C MET A 1 -13.53 3.30 7.07
N ILE A 2 -14.74 3.85 6.97
CA ILE A 2 -15.62 3.70 5.79
C ILE A 2 -14.89 4.00 4.46
N SER A 3 -14.11 5.08 4.40
CA SER A 3 -13.35 5.43 3.19
C SER A 3 -12.32 4.36 2.77
N LEU A 4 -11.68 3.68 3.72
CA LEU A 4 -10.71 2.60 3.41
C LEU A 4 -11.43 1.35 2.91
N THR A 5 -12.60 1.04 3.46
CA THR A 5 -13.45 -0.05 2.96
C THR A 5 -13.92 0.23 1.53
N VAL A 6 -14.35 1.46 1.24
CA VAL A 6 -14.73 1.88 -0.12
C VAL A 6 -13.54 1.77 -1.08
N ILE A 7 -12.34 2.20 -0.67
CA ILE A 7 -11.12 2.07 -1.48
C ILE A 7 -10.78 0.60 -1.73
N TRP A 8 -10.91 -0.27 -0.73
CA TRP A 8 -10.69 -1.71 -0.88
C TRP A 8 -11.63 -2.29 -1.95
N PHE A 9 -12.93 -1.98 -1.89
CA PHE A 9 -13.90 -2.41 -2.90
C PHE A 9 -13.64 -1.81 -4.28
N LEU A 10 -13.21 -0.54 -4.34
CA LEU A 10 -12.86 0.11 -5.59
C LEU A 10 -11.64 -0.55 -6.25
N GLN A 11 -10.59 -0.84 -5.48
CA GLN A 11 -9.43 -1.59 -5.96
C GLN A 11 -9.86 -2.95 -6.51
N ASP A 12 -10.67 -3.68 -5.74
CA ASP A 12 -11.20 -4.98 -6.15
C ASP A 12 -12.01 -4.90 -7.45
N PHE A 13 -12.88 -3.91 -7.58
CA PHE A 13 -13.63 -3.67 -8.81
C PHE A 13 -12.72 -3.37 -10.01
N ILE A 14 -11.70 -2.52 -9.81
CA ILE A 14 -10.72 -2.20 -10.87
C ILE A 14 -9.92 -3.46 -11.26
N GLN A 15 -9.57 -4.30 -10.29
CA GLN A 15 -8.87 -5.57 -10.52
C GLN A 15 -9.73 -6.55 -11.32
N VAL A 16 -11.04 -6.66 -11.05
CA VAL A 16 -11.96 -7.44 -11.88
C VAL A 16 -12.03 -6.87 -13.30
N PHE A 17 -12.22 -5.56 -13.43
CA PHE A 17 -12.41 -4.90 -14.72
C PHE A 17 -11.18 -5.03 -15.63
N LEU A 18 -9.98 -5.00 -15.05
CA LEU A 18 -8.70 -5.08 -15.76
C LEU A 18 -8.09 -6.48 -15.76
N MET A 19 -8.83 -7.47 -15.27
CA MET A 19 -8.38 -8.86 -15.22
C MET A 19 -8.01 -9.34 -16.64
N GLY A 20 -6.81 -9.90 -16.78
CA GLY A 20 -6.27 -10.34 -18.08
C GLY A 20 -5.43 -9.31 -18.82
N PHE A 21 -5.48 -8.02 -18.44
CA PHE A 21 -4.60 -6.99 -19.00
C PHE A 21 -3.34 -6.79 -18.14
N PHE A 22 -3.52 -6.46 -16.86
CA PHE A 22 -2.41 -6.29 -15.91
C PHE A 22 -2.90 -6.41 -14.46
N ILE A 23 -1.95 -6.51 -13.53
CA ILE A 23 -2.24 -6.52 -12.10
C ILE A 23 -2.30 -5.07 -11.61
N VAL A 24 -3.38 -4.71 -10.93
CA VAL A 24 -3.57 -3.35 -10.40
C VAL A 24 -2.57 -3.11 -9.27
N PRO A 25 -1.92 -1.93 -9.19
CA PRO A 25 -1.11 -1.56 -8.03
C PRO A 25 -1.91 -1.61 -6.73
N ASP A 26 -1.26 -1.86 -5.59
CA ASP A 26 -1.94 -1.97 -4.29
C ASP A 26 -2.36 -0.59 -3.74
N ILE A 27 -3.45 -0.05 -4.29
CA ILE A 27 -4.05 1.24 -3.93
C ILE A 27 -4.50 1.23 -2.46
N PHE A 28 -4.95 0.09 -1.96
CA PHE A 28 -5.39 -0.10 -0.59
C PHE A 28 -4.23 0.07 0.39
N LEU A 29 -3.10 -0.60 0.14
CA LEU A 29 -1.86 -0.38 0.91
C LEU A 29 -1.41 1.08 0.86
N MET A 30 -1.42 1.69 -0.33
CA MET A 30 -1.04 3.11 -0.48
C MET A 30 -1.94 4.03 0.35
N SER A 31 -3.24 3.74 0.40
CA SER A 31 -4.23 4.48 1.18
C SER A 31 -4.06 4.27 2.68
N LEU A 32 -3.72 3.05 3.11
CA LEU A 32 -3.39 2.76 4.50
C LEU A 32 -2.15 3.54 4.95
N LEU A 33 -1.09 3.53 4.15
CA LEU A 33 0.13 4.29 4.43
C LEU A 33 -0.14 5.80 4.47
N PHE A 34 -0.93 6.31 3.53
CA PHE A 34 -1.37 7.71 3.54
C PHE A 34 -2.05 8.10 4.86
N VAL A 35 -3.06 7.33 5.29
CA VAL A 35 -3.80 7.61 6.54
C VAL A 35 -2.92 7.38 7.77
N ALA A 36 -2.03 6.39 7.75
CA ALA A 36 -1.18 6.06 8.90
C ALA A 36 -0.08 7.10 9.15
N LEU A 37 0.47 7.69 8.09
CA LEU A 37 1.62 8.60 8.14
C LEU A 37 1.21 10.09 8.14
N LEU A 38 -0.08 10.39 7.97
CA LEU A 38 -0.63 11.74 8.04
C LEU A 38 -0.35 12.41 9.41
N PRO A 39 0.01 13.71 9.44
CA PRO A 39 0.14 14.47 10.68
C PRO A 39 -1.15 14.38 11.52
N GLY A 40 -1.00 14.30 12.84
CA GLY A 40 -2.14 14.16 13.77
C GLY A 40 -2.65 12.72 13.97
N THR A 41 -2.10 11.72 13.27
CA THR A 41 -2.49 10.32 13.49
C THR A 41 -1.87 9.76 14.78
N ILE A 42 -2.72 9.49 15.77
CA ILE A 42 -2.34 8.91 17.07
C ILE A 42 -1.93 7.43 16.97
N LYS A 43 -1.27 6.91 18.03
CA LYS A 43 -0.70 5.54 18.05
C LYS A 43 -1.76 4.46 17.95
N GLU A 44 -2.85 4.64 18.67
CA GLU A 44 -3.97 3.73 18.73
C GLU A 44 -4.58 3.55 17.34
N LYS A 45 -4.70 4.65 16.59
CA LYS A 45 -5.19 4.64 15.21
C LYS A 45 -4.21 3.94 14.26
N GLN A 46 -2.89 4.11 14.43
CA GLN A 46 -1.90 3.37 13.63
C GLN A 46 -1.95 1.87 13.90
N VAL A 47 -2.11 1.46 15.17
CA VAL A 47 -2.30 0.04 15.53
C VAL A 47 -3.57 -0.52 14.89
N LEU A 48 -4.67 0.23 14.92
CA LEU A 48 -5.89 -0.15 14.22
C LEU A 48 -5.66 -0.32 12.71
N LEU A 49 -4.92 0.60 12.08
CA LEU A 49 -4.62 0.53 10.64
C LEU A 49 -3.77 -0.69 10.26
N ILE A 50 -2.87 -1.15 11.15
CA ILE A 50 -2.13 -2.40 10.95
C ILE A 50 -3.11 -3.59 10.90
N TRP A 51 -4.08 -3.65 11.81
CA TRP A 51 -5.11 -4.69 11.80
C TRP A 51 -6.04 -4.60 10.59
N VAL A 52 -6.38 -3.38 10.14
CA VAL A 52 -7.16 -3.18 8.90
C VAL A 52 -6.36 -3.65 7.68
N ALA A 53 -5.05 -3.38 7.63
CA ALA A 53 -4.16 -3.87 6.58
C ALA A 53 -4.11 -5.40 6.53
N PHE A 54 -4.00 -6.03 7.71
CA PHE A 54 -4.03 -7.47 7.86
C PHE A 54 -5.36 -8.06 7.38
N ALA A 55 -6.49 -7.59 7.90
CA ALA A 55 -7.80 -8.11 7.55
C ALA A 55 -8.14 -7.89 6.07
N GLY A 56 -7.87 -6.70 5.52
CA GLY A 56 -8.08 -6.41 4.11
C GLY A 56 -7.18 -7.25 3.20
N GLY A 57 -5.96 -7.55 3.62
CA GLY A 57 -5.06 -8.47 2.93
C GLY A 57 -5.55 -9.92 2.97
N ILE A 58 -6.10 -10.40 4.10
CA ILE A 58 -6.68 -11.76 4.18
C ILE A 58 -7.83 -11.92 3.19
N ILE A 59 -8.75 -10.95 3.15
CA ILE A 59 -9.90 -11.01 2.23
C ILE A 59 -9.42 -10.94 0.78
N TRP A 60 -8.38 -10.15 0.51
CA TRP A 60 -7.75 -10.10 -0.81
C TRP A 60 -7.13 -11.44 -1.18
N ASP A 61 -6.42 -12.07 -0.25
CA ASP A 61 -5.79 -13.35 -0.45
C ASP A 61 -6.84 -14.41 -0.81
N PHE A 62 -7.93 -14.54 -0.05
CA PHE A 62 -8.98 -15.51 -0.36
C PHE A 62 -9.61 -15.38 -1.76
N ARG A 63 -9.53 -14.20 -2.36
CA ARG A 63 -10.14 -13.93 -3.65
C ARG A 63 -9.16 -14.01 -4.82
N TRP A 64 -7.95 -13.51 -4.63
CA TRP A 64 -7.02 -13.27 -5.74
C TRP A 64 -5.72 -14.05 -5.61
N THR A 65 -5.30 -14.40 -4.40
CA THR A 65 -4.05 -15.14 -4.18
C THR A 65 -4.36 -16.58 -3.79
N ASN A 66 -3.55 -17.53 -4.23
CA ASN A 66 -3.72 -18.93 -3.83
C ASN A 66 -3.01 -19.22 -2.49
N LEU A 67 -2.48 -18.19 -1.83
CA LEU A 67 -1.69 -18.30 -0.60
C LEU A 67 -2.29 -17.42 0.50
N PRO A 68 -3.27 -17.95 1.27
CA PRO A 68 -3.92 -17.21 2.34
C PRO A 68 -2.90 -16.63 3.34
N GLY A 69 -2.98 -15.33 3.57
CA GLY A 69 -2.15 -14.62 4.55
C GLY A 69 -0.89 -13.97 3.99
N LEU A 70 -0.55 -14.16 2.71
CA LEU A 70 0.61 -13.52 2.08
C LEU A 70 0.44 -11.99 2.00
N THR A 71 -0.60 -11.52 1.30
CA THR A 71 -0.88 -10.09 1.18
C THR A 71 -1.20 -9.49 2.56
N ALA A 72 -1.87 -10.25 3.43
CA ALA A 72 -2.10 -9.85 4.82
C ALA A 72 -0.82 -9.54 5.59
N ALA A 73 0.15 -10.47 5.57
CA ALA A 73 1.42 -10.33 6.27
C ALA A 73 2.26 -9.20 5.68
N ILE A 74 2.33 -9.09 4.35
CA ILE A 74 3.05 -8.03 3.65
C ILE A 74 2.45 -6.66 4.01
N ASN A 75 1.14 -6.48 3.88
CA ASN A 75 0.50 -5.19 4.10
C ASN A 75 0.58 -4.77 5.57
N ALA A 76 0.30 -5.68 6.51
CA ALA A 76 0.44 -5.40 7.93
C ALA A 76 1.89 -5.09 8.32
N GLY A 77 2.85 -5.86 7.78
CA GLY A 77 4.28 -5.66 8.02
C GLY A 77 4.79 -4.32 7.49
N LEU A 78 4.43 -3.98 6.25
CA LEU A 78 4.81 -2.71 5.61
C LEU A 78 4.22 -1.50 6.34
N VAL A 79 2.94 -1.56 6.73
CA VAL A 79 2.31 -0.49 7.53
C VAL A 79 2.99 -0.37 8.89
N SER A 80 3.30 -1.49 9.55
CA SER A 80 3.98 -1.50 10.85
C SER A 80 5.39 -0.90 10.77
N LEU A 81 6.20 -1.33 9.80
CA LEU A 81 7.55 -0.82 9.57
C LEU A 81 7.53 0.67 9.21
N SER A 82 6.58 1.08 8.38
CA SER A 82 6.40 2.48 8.00
C SER A 82 6.02 3.35 9.22
N CYS A 83 5.08 2.90 10.05
CA CYS A 83 4.72 3.64 11.27
C CYS A 83 5.89 3.72 12.26
N TYR A 84 6.65 2.63 12.41
CA TYR A 84 7.82 2.58 13.28
C TYR A 84 8.91 3.56 12.83
N THR A 85 9.29 3.50 11.55
CA THR A 85 10.31 4.40 10.96
C THR A 85 9.87 5.86 11.03
N TRP A 86 8.62 6.15 10.71
CA TRP A 86 8.05 7.51 10.76
C TRP A 86 8.09 8.12 12.15
N ARG A 87 7.82 7.32 13.19
CA ARG A 87 7.84 7.78 14.59
C ARG A 87 9.24 8.01 15.13
N LYS A 88 10.22 7.25 14.67
CA LYS A 88 11.62 7.40 15.07
C LYS A 88 12.22 8.73 14.60
N LEU A 89 11.63 9.34 13.57
CA LEU A 89 12.07 10.62 13.05
C LEU A 89 11.40 11.80 13.78
N PRO A 90 12.15 12.91 13.97
CA PRO A 90 11.60 14.14 14.54
C PRO A 90 10.53 14.72 13.62
N ALA A 91 9.65 15.57 14.16
CA ALA A 91 8.55 16.15 13.38
C ALA A 91 9.02 16.89 12.12
N GLN A 92 10.17 17.58 12.19
CA GLN A 92 10.78 18.28 11.06
C GLN A 92 11.27 17.33 9.94
N GLY A 93 11.60 16.08 10.27
CA GLY A 93 12.06 15.07 9.31
C GLY A 93 10.92 14.35 8.57
N ARG A 94 9.67 14.55 9.00
CA ARG A 94 8.47 13.92 8.43
C ARG A 94 7.98 14.71 7.20
N THR A 95 8.77 14.65 6.14
CA THR A 95 8.53 15.40 4.92
C THR A 95 7.75 14.59 3.87
N VAL A 96 7.17 15.28 2.90
CA VAL A 96 6.50 14.66 1.74
C VAL A 96 7.46 13.78 0.95
N VAL A 97 8.74 14.17 0.85
CA VAL A 97 9.77 13.38 0.16
C VAL A 97 9.99 12.04 0.86
N LEU A 98 10.07 12.04 2.19
CA LEU A 98 10.18 10.81 2.95
C LEU A 98 8.92 9.94 2.82
N PHE A 99 7.73 10.56 2.83
CA PHE A 99 6.48 9.83 2.59
C PHE A 99 6.49 9.16 1.21
N ALA A 100 6.88 9.89 0.15
CA ALA A 100 7.01 9.35 -1.20
C ALA A 100 8.01 8.19 -1.27
N PHE A 101 9.14 8.32 -0.56
CA PHE A 101 10.14 7.26 -0.46
C PHE A 101 9.58 5.99 0.20
N ILE A 102 8.93 6.11 1.36
CA ILE A 102 8.30 4.98 2.07
C ILE A 102 7.23 4.33 1.20
N LEU A 103 6.41 5.13 0.54
CA LEU A 103 5.34 4.64 -0.33
C LEU A 103 5.90 3.85 -1.52
N THR A 104 6.92 4.40 -2.19
CA THR A 104 7.61 3.73 -3.32
C THR A 104 8.27 2.44 -2.87
N ALA A 105 9.02 2.47 -1.76
CA ALA A 105 9.69 1.30 -1.22
C ALA A 105 8.68 0.20 -0.84
N SER A 106 7.53 0.58 -0.28
CA SER A 106 6.47 -0.36 0.10
C SER A 106 5.83 -1.06 -1.11
N ILE A 107 5.53 -0.33 -2.19
CA ILE A 107 4.93 -0.90 -3.41
C ILE A 107 5.94 -1.79 -4.15
N LEU A 108 7.20 -1.36 -4.20
CA LEU A 108 8.27 -2.12 -4.81
C LEU A 108 8.53 -3.41 -4.04
N PHE A 109 8.62 -3.33 -2.72
CA PHE A 109 8.77 -4.51 -1.87
C PHE A 109 7.56 -5.44 -1.98
N SER A 110 6.33 -4.91 -1.93
CA SER A 110 5.12 -5.71 -2.08
C SER A 110 5.10 -6.44 -3.42
N GLY A 111 5.37 -5.75 -4.54
CA GLY A 111 5.44 -6.39 -5.86
C GLY A 111 6.51 -7.47 -5.96
N LEU A 112 7.70 -7.23 -5.42
CA LEU A 112 8.77 -8.24 -5.39
C LEU A 112 8.41 -9.44 -4.51
N ALA A 113 7.82 -9.21 -3.34
CA ALA A 113 7.40 -10.29 -2.45
C ALA A 113 6.33 -11.17 -3.11
N HIS A 114 5.36 -10.58 -3.79
CA HIS A 114 4.38 -11.34 -4.58
C HIS A 114 5.03 -12.06 -5.76
N PHE A 115 6.01 -11.47 -6.46
CA PHE A 115 6.75 -12.18 -7.51
C PHE A 115 7.37 -13.48 -7.02
N VAL A 116 8.11 -13.38 -5.90
CA VAL A 116 8.93 -14.46 -5.37
C VAL A 116 8.08 -15.53 -4.68
N LEU A 117 7.03 -15.12 -3.96
CA LEU A 117 6.27 -16.02 -3.08
C LEU A 117 4.97 -16.54 -3.69
N TRP A 118 4.37 -15.83 -4.65
CA TRP A 118 3.07 -16.21 -5.23
C TRP A 118 3.18 -16.84 -6.62
N THR A 119 4.18 -16.45 -7.43
CA THR A 119 4.26 -16.90 -8.84
C THR A 119 5.43 -17.84 -9.08
N VAL A 120 5.24 -18.85 -9.94
CA VAL A 120 6.38 -19.56 -10.56
C VAL A 120 7.11 -18.55 -11.44
N PRO A 121 8.43 -18.33 -11.24
CA PRO A 121 9.18 -17.35 -12.01
C PRO A 121 9.04 -17.63 -13.51
N SER A 122 8.34 -16.73 -14.21
CA SER A 122 8.11 -16.81 -15.65
C SER A 122 8.25 -15.43 -16.29
N GLN A 123 8.55 -15.38 -17.59
CA GLN A 123 8.65 -14.10 -18.29
C GLN A 123 7.34 -13.31 -18.25
N VAL A 124 6.19 -13.99 -18.21
CA VAL A 124 4.87 -13.35 -18.13
C VAL A 124 4.66 -12.70 -16.75
N ALA A 125 4.95 -13.42 -15.67
CA ALA A 125 4.87 -12.88 -14.31
C ALA A 125 5.79 -11.66 -14.12
N PHE A 126 7.01 -11.73 -14.66
CA PHE A 126 7.95 -10.61 -14.61
C PHE A 126 7.42 -9.37 -15.35
N ARG A 127 6.85 -9.53 -16.55
CA ARG A 127 6.24 -8.43 -17.31
C ARG A 127 5.06 -7.81 -16.56
N GLN A 128 4.19 -8.64 -15.97
CA GLN A 128 3.04 -8.14 -15.21
C GLN A 128 3.46 -7.28 -14.02
N ILE A 129 4.52 -7.68 -13.32
CA ILE A 129 5.03 -6.93 -12.17
C ILE A 129 5.73 -5.66 -12.62
N LEU A 130 6.52 -5.69 -13.71
CA LEU A 130 7.07 -4.46 -14.27
C LEU A 130 5.98 -3.45 -14.63
N VAL A 131 4.91 -3.90 -15.29
CA VAL A 131 3.77 -3.04 -15.63
C VAL A 131 3.10 -2.51 -14.36
N GLN A 132 2.87 -3.35 -13.36
CA GLN A 132 2.31 -2.94 -12.07
C GLN A 132 3.17 -1.87 -11.39
N GLN A 133 4.50 -2.03 -11.38
CA GLN A 133 5.43 -1.06 -10.78
C GLN A 133 5.43 0.26 -11.56
N LEU A 134 5.42 0.22 -12.89
CA LEU A 134 5.33 1.42 -13.73
C LEU A 134 4.01 2.17 -13.53
N LEU A 135 2.89 1.45 -13.40
CA LEU A 135 1.58 2.03 -13.08
C LEU A 135 1.49 2.52 -11.62
N GLY A 136 2.32 1.98 -10.73
CA GLY A 136 2.45 2.47 -9.36
C GLY A 136 3.09 3.86 -9.28
N VAL A 137 4.02 4.20 -10.18
CA VAL A 137 4.70 5.52 -10.20
C VAL A 137 3.74 6.71 -10.24
N PRO A 138 2.79 6.82 -11.20
CA PRO A 138 1.86 7.95 -11.21
C PRO A 138 0.97 7.97 -9.97
N LEU A 139 0.60 6.81 -9.41
CA LEU A 139 -0.14 6.74 -8.16
C LEU A 139 0.68 7.29 -6.99
N VAL A 140 1.97 6.95 -6.89
CA VAL A 140 2.85 7.50 -5.86
C VAL A 140 2.87 9.02 -5.95
N VAL A 141 3.05 9.57 -7.16
CA VAL A 141 3.03 11.03 -7.37
C VAL A 141 1.71 11.65 -6.90
N ILE A 142 0.56 11.05 -7.28
CA ILE A 142 -0.76 11.53 -6.87
C ILE A 142 -0.91 11.50 -5.33
N PHE A 143 -0.58 10.38 -4.69
CA PHE A 143 -0.65 10.24 -3.24
C PHE A 143 0.27 11.22 -2.52
N SER A 144 1.49 11.45 -3.02
CA SER A 144 2.43 12.42 -2.46
C SER A 144 1.93 13.86 -2.60
N LEU A 145 1.32 14.23 -3.73
CA LEU A 145 0.72 15.56 -3.91
C LEU A 145 -0.47 15.79 -2.98
N ILE A 146 -1.34 14.78 -2.83
CA ILE A 146 -2.46 14.83 -1.88
C ILE A 146 -1.93 14.92 -0.45
N TYR A 147 -0.88 14.16 -0.13
CA TYR A 147 -0.25 14.16 1.18
C TYR A 147 0.34 15.52 1.52
N TRP A 148 1.03 16.16 0.57
CA TRP A 148 1.55 17.50 0.76
C TRP A 148 0.44 18.49 1.15
N LYS A 149 -0.64 18.53 0.35
CA LYS A 149 -1.79 19.41 0.60
C LYS A 149 -2.50 19.09 1.91
N ALA A 150 -2.58 17.82 2.29
CA ALA A 150 -3.21 17.40 3.54
C ALA A 150 -2.31 17.67 4.75
N SER A 151 -0.98 17.58 4.59
CA SER A 151 -0.01 17.88 5.62
C SER A 151 -0.07 19.36 5.97
N ASP A 152 -0.02 20.26 4.98
CA ASP A 152 -0.05 21.72 5.21
C ASP A 152 -1.30 22.20 5.96
N ARG A 153 -2.43 21.48 5.84
CA ARG A 153 -3.68 21.80 6.54
C ARG A 153 -3.73 21.32 7.99
N ASN A 154 -2.84 20.40 8.37
CA ASN A 154 -2.82 19.74 9.68
C ASN A 154 -1.58 20.13 10.53
N VAL A 155 -0.85 21.18 10.11
CA VAL A 155 0.23 21.82 10.88
C VAL A 155 -0.36 22.89 11.80
#